data_AF-A0A7S0EKV9-F1
#
_entry.id   AF-A0A7S0EKV9-F1
#
_cell.length_a   1.000
_cell.length_b   1.000
_cell.length_c   1.000
_cell.angle_alpha   90.00
_cell.angle_beta   90.00
_cell.angle_gamma   90.00
#
_symmetry.space_group_name_H-M   'P 1'
#
loop_
_entity.id
_entity.type
_entity.pdbx_description
1 polymer ?
#
loop_
_entity_poly.entity_id
_entity_poly.type
_entity_poly.pdbx_seq_one_letter_code
_entity_poly.pdbx_strand_id
1 'polypeptide(L)'
;RARAAAGQGQSESAIMARPPGADDEYAELQKRFQMLENDRKSLFEHTQLEVKKNKEALAKLKKENKELRSSLSGLMSDQGKSSGKDSEIGKLEQQVQELRRRHDDVRHQCQFRQKELQSLQDKLKDLEKEMAKLQDDDTPLTRNIRTLENRLDKAMIKYNEAQSIRKTYEQIVKRLKEERIGFDNQLAAIERTLKAKEKDLEELVLMSHDAQHAKEVAKAELLKLEHQLMEEKKQREKELADRRALVQQKVEMNQRLEKRDKMRREMQLVEGGEQADPSESNMKKTLFSTAFHSALNEHVLEEEQKKITTYEEAFRKIKDATGVSDVNEVIQKFLTQDETHSNLVVMTKEAQARIDALNEEKAQAKAKVEEIKYSGTGSLGSRRIVDEFESHLSEANSKCERNKQKYERIAKILINVKSGVEHLADKLEPIQVDQEAVVMTDSTVVEVLAQCEAKLMRLMD
;
A
#
# COMPACT_ATOMS: atom_id res chain seq x y z
N ARG A 1 -30.88 -8.58 179.90
CA ARG A 1 -30.16 -7.82 180.97
C ARG A 1 -30.92 -6.50 181.14
N ALA A 2 -31.89 -6.44 182.05
CA ALA A 2 -31.72 -6.06 183.48
C ALA A 2 -31.39 -4.55 183.60
N ARG A 3 -32.02 -3.71 184.45
CA ARG A 3 -33.07 -3.85 185.48
C ARG A 3 -33.31 -2.42 186.05
N ALA A 4 -34.54 -2.13 186.51
CA ALA A 4 -34.91 -1.36 187.73
C ALA A 4 -34.46 0.13 187.85
N ALA A 5 -35.07 1.03 188.63
CA ALA A 5 -36.11 1.01 189.66
C ALA A 5 -36.66 2.47 189.79
N ALA A 6 -37.96 2.70 190.00
CA ALA A 6 -38.65 2.93 191.29
C ALA A 6 -38.44 4.30 191.98
N GLY A 7 -39.54 4.92 192.43
CA GLY A 7 -39.53 6.02 193.40
C GLY A 7 -40.88 6.72 193.57
N GLN A 8 -41.60 6.42 194.66
CA GLN A 8 -42.85 7.01 195.16
C GLN A 8 -42.62 8.23 196.09
N GLY A 9 -43.70 8.96 196.41
CA GLY A 9 -43.88 9.79 197.63
C GLY A 9 -44.82 10.98 197.37
N GLN A 10 -46.13 10.94 197.66
CA GLN A 10 -46.88 11.12 198.94
C GLN A 10 -46.86 12.54 199.58
N SER A 11 -48.00 13.23 199.43
CA SER A 11 -48.88 13.92 200.43
C SER A 11 -48.33 14.81 201.55
N GLU A 12 -48.94 16.00 201.71
CA GLU A 12 -49.68 16.52 202.91
C GLU A 12 -49.97 18.04 202.72
N SER A 13 -51.20 18.49 202.47
CA SER A 13 -52.22 19.01 203.41
C SER A 13 -51.81 20.20 204.30
N ALA A 14 -52.38 21.39 204.05
CA ALA A 14 -52.80 22.33 205.09
C ALA A 14 -53.79 23.38 204.55
N ILE A 15 -54.96 23.40 205.17
CA ILE A 15 -56.08 24.35 205.04
C ILE A 15 -55.74 25.64 205.80
N MET A 16 -56.16 26.82 205.31
CA MET A 16 -56.78 27.89 206.13
C MET A 16 -57.17 29.14 205.28
N ALA A 17 -58.49 29.39 205.27
CA ALA A 17 -59.19 30.68 205.36
C ALA A 17 -59.02 31.80 204.29
N ARG A 18 -59.99 31.78 203.36
CA ARG A 18 -60.87 32.87 202.84
C ARG A 18 -60.58 34.34 203.21
N PRO A 19 -60.67 35.23 202.19
CA PRO A 19 -61.60 36.37 202.22
C PRO A 19 -62.50 36.41 200.96
N PRO A 20 -63.58 37.21 200.94
CA PRO A 20 -64.71 37.03 200.03
C PRO A 20 -64.54 37.77 198.70
N GLY A 21 -64.81 37.09 197.57
CA GLY A 21 -64.81 37.66 196.21
C GLY A 21 -64.50 36.69 195.05
N ALA A 22 -64.28 35.39 195.32
CA ALA A 22 -63.60 34.47 194.40
C ALA A 22 -64.46 33.77 193.31
N ASP A 23 -65.77 34.02 193.22
CA ASP A 23 -66.61 33.29 192.25
C ASP A 23 -66.47 33.83 190.82
N ASP A 24 -66.15 35.12 190.64
CA ASP A 24 -65.99 35.72 189.31
C ASP A 24 -64.62 35.40 188.67
N GLU A 25 -63.55 35.30 189.47
CA GLU A 25 -62.21 34.98 188.94
C GLU A 25 -62.07 33.50 188.50
N TYR A 26 -62.82 32.57 189.11
CA TYR A 26 -62.78 31.15 188.72
C TYR A 26 -63.47 30.89 187.37
N ALA A 27 -64.57 31.59 187.09
CA ALA A 27 -65.28 31.49 185.82
C ALA A 27 -64.46 32.04 184.64
N GLU A 28 -63.67 33.10 184.88
CA GLU A 28 -62.77 33.66 183.87
C GLU A 28 -61.59 32.72 183.56
N LEU A 29 -61.04 32.07 184.58
CA LEU A 29 -59.92 31.13 184.40
C LEU A 29 -60.35 29.85 183.65
N GLN A 30 -61.59 29.38 183.86
CA GLN A 30 -62.12 28.20 183.18
C GLN A 30 -62.37 28.45 181.68
N LYS A 31 -62.86 29.64 181.30
CA LYS A 31 -62.98 30.06 179.89
C LYS A 31 -61.61 30.16 179.19
N ARG A 32 -60.58 30.62 179.90
CA ARG A 32 -59.23 30.76 179.35
C ARG A 32 -58.57 29.39 179.05
N PHE A 33 -58.82 28.38 179.89
CA PHE A 33 -58.31 27.02 179.68
C PHE A 33 -58.97 26.37 178.45
N GLN A 34 -60.27 26.58 178.24
CA GLN A 34 -61.00 26.01 177.11
C GLN A 34 -60.57 26.61 175.76
N MET A 35 -60.22 27.90 175.72
CA MET A 35 -59.61 28.51 174.53
C MET A 35 -58.22 27.94 174.22
N LEU A 36 -57.39 27.72 175.24
CA LEU A 36 -56.05 27.11 175.06
C LEU A 36 -56.10 25.67 174.55
N GLU A 37 -57.08 24.86 174.97
CA GLU A 37 -57.27 23.51 174.43
C GLU A 37 -57.71 23.52 172.96
N ASN A 38 -58.60 24.45 172.59
CA ASN A 38 -59.01 24.63 171.19
C ASN A 38 -57.85 25.09 170.31
N ASP A 39 -57.03 26.04 170.77
CA ASP A 39 -55.84 26.49 170.05
C ASP A 39 -54.81 25.37 169.89
N ARG A 40 -54.59 24.56 170.93
CA ARG A 40 -53.70 23.39 170.86
C ARG A 40 -54.18 22.37 169.82
N LYS A 41 -55.49 22.14 169.73
CA LYS A 41 -56.09 21.20 168.78
C LYS A 41 -55.99 21.71 167.33
N SER A 42 -56.27 23.01 167.12
CA SER A 42 -56.11 23.68 165.82
C SER A 42 -54.66 23.61 165.30
N LEU A 43 -53.68 23.88 166.17
CA LEU A 43 -52.26 23.80 165.82
C LEU A 43 -51.82 22.38 165.44
N PHE A 44 -52.34 21.35 166.12
CA PHE A 44 -52.03 19.95 165.80
C PHE A 44 -52.65 19.52 164.46
N GLU A 45 -53.89 19.93 164.18
CA GLU A 45 -54.55 19.66 162.90
C GLU A 45 -53.83 20.38 161.74
N HIS A 46 -53.38 21.62 161.95
CA HIS A 46 -52.62 22.38 160.97
C HIS A 46 -51.27 21.72 160.63
N THR A 47 -50.51 21.32 161.66
CA THR A 47 -49.21 20.64 161.45
C THR A 47 -49.36 19.28 160.76
N GLN A 48 -50.42 18.51 161.05
CA GLN A 48 -50.68 17.27 160.30
C GLN A 48 -50.99 17.52 158.81
N LEU A 49 -51.79 18.55 158.51
CA LEU A 49 -52.10 18.92 157.13
C LEU A 49 -50.84 19.34 156.35
N GLU A 50 -49.94 20.09 156.97
CA GLU A 50 -48.66 20.47 156.35
C GLU A 50 -47.76 19.25 156.08
N VAL A 51 -47.66 18.31 157.03
CA VAL A 51 -46.90 17.07 156.81
C VAL A 51 -47.47 16.26 155.65
N LYS A 52 -48.80 16.23 155.49
CA LYS A 52 -49.45 15.54 154.37
C LYS A 52 -49.16 16.22 153.03
N LYS A 53 -49.24 17.56 152.97
CA LYS A 53 -48.85 18.34 151.78
C LYS A 53 -47.39 18.13 151.40
N ASN A 54 -46.49 18.10 152.37
CA ASN A 54 -45.06 17.87 152.12
C ASN A 54 -44.77 16.47 151.57
N LYS A 55 -45.48 15.43 152.05
CA LYS A 55 -45.35 14.07 151.48
C LYS A 55 -45.83 13.99 150.03
N GLU A 56 -46.92 14.68 149.69
CA GLU A 56 -47.44 14.73 148.32
C GLU A 56 -46.49 15.48 147.36
N ALA A 57 -45.91 16.60 147.79
CA ALA A 57 -44.91 17.34 147.00
C ALA A 57 -43.66 16.49 146.71
N LEU A 58 -43.18 15.72 147.69
CA LEU A 58 -42.00 14.87 147.54
C LEU A 58 -42.26 13.69 146.58
N ALA A 59 -43.49 13.16 146.55
CA ALA A 59 -43.90 12.15 145.59
C ALA A 59 -43.94 12.69 144.14
N LYS A 60 -44.43 13.92 143.93
CA LYS A 60 -44.40 14.58 142.61
C LYS A 60 -42.97 14.78 142.11
N LEU A 61 -42.09 15.33 142.94
CA LEU A 61 -40.68 15.56 142.57
C LEU A 61 -39.94 14.27 142.22
N LYS A 62 -40.23 13.15 142.90
CA LYS A 62 -39.65 11.85 142.55
C LYS A 62 -40.12 11.32 141.20
N LYS A 63 -41.38 11.56 140.82
CA LYS A 63 -41.92 11.17 139.52
C LYS A 63 -41.28 12.00 138.39
N GLU A 64 -41.19 13.31 138.58
CA GLU A 64 -40.51 14.22 137.64
C GLU A 64 -39.04 13.86 137.45
N ASN A 65 -38.31 13.50 138.52
CA ASN A 65 -36.91 13.09 138.41
C ASN A 65 -36.74 11.78 137.62
N LYS A 66 -37.70 10.84 137.75
CA LYS A 66 -37.70 9.59 136.97
C LYS A 66 -37.97 9.86 135.49
N GLU A 67 -38.90 10.75 135.18
CA GLU A 67 -39.22 11.16 133.80
C GLU A 67 -38.03 11.86 133.15
N LEU A 68 -37.39 12.83 133.83
CA LEU A 68 -36.20 13.52 133.32
C LEU A 68 -35.02 12.58 133.05
N ARG A 69 -34.79 11.58 133.91
CA ARG A 69 -33.75 10.56 133.67
C ARG A 69 -34.06 9.70 132.44
N SER A 70 -35.33 9.37 132.21
CA SER A 70 -35.76 8.64 131.02
C SER A 70 -35.57 9.48 129.74
N SER A 71 -35.91 10.76 129.78
CA SER A 71 -35.72 11.68 128.65
C SER A 71 -34.24 11.87 128.31
N LEU A 72 -33.38 11.99 129.33
CA LEU A 72 -31.93 12.13 129.14
C LEU A 72 -31.31 10.87 128.49
N SER A 73 -31.77 9.67 128.91
CA SER A 73 -31.34 8.41 128.29
C SER A 73 -31.78 8.29 126.84
N GLY A 74 -32.97 8.80 126.48
CA GLY A 74 -33.44 8.83 125.10
C GLY A 74 -32.55 9.71 124.21
N LEU A 75 -32.25 10.92 124.66
CA LEU A 75 -31.43 11.89 123.93
C LEU A 75 -29.99 11.42 123.70
N MET A 76 -29.36 10.77 124.69
CA MET A 76 -28.00 10.23 124.50
C MET A 76 -27.93 9.06 123.51
N SER A 77 -29.01 8.29 123.35
CA SER A 77 -29.04 7.20 122.36
C SER A 77 -29.17 7.69 120.90
N ASP A 78 -29.73 8.89 120.70
CA ASP A 78 -30.02 9.44 119.38
C ASP A 78 -28.83 10.21 118.78
N GLN A 79 -27.91 10.68 119.64
CA GLN A 79 -26.69 11.41 119.23
C GLN A 79 -25.69 10.54 118.43
N GLY A 80 -25.81 9.20 118.48
CA GLY A 80 -24.98 8.27 117.70
C GLY A 80 -25.42 8.07 116.24
N LYS A 81 -26.65 8.47 115.86
CA LYS A 81 -27.22 8.21 114.52
C LYS A 81 -27.00 9.34 113.51
N SER A 82 -26.52 10.52 113.91
CA SER A 82 -26.25 11.62 112.98
C SER A 82 -24.92 11.49 112.22
N SER A 83 -23.93 10.74 112.72
CA SER A 83 -22.61 10.64 112.08
C SER A 83 -22.56 9.79 110.79
N GLY A 84 -23.58 8.96 110.54
CA GLY A 84 -23.67 8.15 109.32
C GLY A 84 -24.05 8.96 108.08
N LYS A 85 -24.90 9.99 108.23
CA LYS A 85 -25.38 10.82 107.12
C LYS A 85 -24.27 11.72 106.56
N ASP A 86 -23.40 12.26 107.41
CA ASP A 86 -22.27 13.09 106.97
C ASP A 86 -21.22 12.29 106.19
N SER A 87 -21.04 11.00 106.51
CA SER A 87 -20.15 10.11 105.75
C SER A 87 -20.72 9.74 104.36
N GLU A 88 -22.05 9.55 104.25
CA GLU A 88 -22.71 9.30 102.97
C GLU A 88 -22.74 10.54 102.07
N ILE A 89 -22.96 11.73 102.65
CA ILE A 89 -22.89 13.02 101.94
C ILE A 89 -21.47 13.23 101.39
N GLY A 90 -20.42 12.99 102.19
CA GLY A 90 -19.04 13.11 101.71
C GLY A 90 -18.69 12.15 100.55
N LYS A 91 -19.24 10.94 100.54
CA LYS A 91 -19.08 9.98 99.42
C LYS A 91 -19.81 10.45 98.16
N LEU A 92 -21.03 10.97 98.31
CA LEU A 92 -21.80 11.52 97.19
C LEU A 92 -21.13 12.78 96.62
N GLU A 93 -20.57 13.65 97.46
CA GLU A 93 -19.79 14.81 97.02
C GLU A 93 -18.54 14.40 96.24
N GLN A 94 -17.80 13.37 96.69
CA GLN A 94 -16.68 12.80 95.94
C GLN A 94 -17.13 12.23 94.58
N GLN A 95 -18.26 11.53 94.53
CA GLN A 95 -18.83 11.03 93.28
C GLN A 95 -19.25 12.16 92.34
N VAL A 96 -19.85 13.23 92.85
CA VAL A 96 -20.21 14.41 92.05
C VAL A 96 -18.96 15.12 91.53
N GLN A 97 -17.91 15.24 92.33
CA GLN A 97 -16.63 15.82 91.89
C GLN A 97 -15.97 14.94 90.81
N GLU A 98 -15.99 13.61 90.98
CA GLU A 98 -15.47 12.68 89.98
C GLU A 98 -16.28 12.72 88.68
N LEU A 99 -17.62 12.76 88.77
CA LEU A 99 -18.50 12.91 87.61
C LEU A 99 -18.30 14.24 86.90
N ARG A 100 -18.10 15.34 87.64
CA ARG A 100 -17.75 16.65 87.05
C ARG A 100 -16.41 16.60 86.33
N ARG A 101 -15.39 16.00 86.95
CA ARG A 101 -14.08 15.85 86.30
C ARG A 101 -14.20 15.03 85.01
N ARG A 102 -14.92 13.89 85.06
CA ARG A 102 -15.18 13.07 83.86
C ARG A 102 -15.97 13.83 82.80
N HIS A 103 -16.95 14.63 83.19
CA HIS A 103 -17.71 15.47 82.26
C HIS A 103 -16.81 16.52 81.59
N ASP A 104 -15.95 17.19 82.37
CA ASP A 104 -15.02 18.20 81.85
C ASP A 104 -13.96 17.56 80.94
N ASP A 105 -13.45 16.37 81.28
CA ASP A 105 -12.54 15.58 80.44
C ASP A 105 -13.21 15.21 79.10
N VAL A 106 -14.44 14.69 79.15
CA VAL A 106 -15.21 14.33 77.94
C VAL A 106 -15.53 15.58 77.11
N ARG A 107 -15.90 16.69 77.76
CA ARG A 107 -16.17 17.97 77.08
C ARG A 107 -14.91 18.49 76.37
N HIS A 108 -13.75 18.41 77.02
CA HIS A 108 -12.48 18.78 76.41
C HIS A 108 -12.15 17.87 75.21
N GLN A 109 -12.33 16.55 75.34
CA GLN A 109 -12.14 15.61 74.22
C GLN A 109 -13.09 15.89 73.05
N CYS A 110 -14.36 16.19 73.31
CA CYS A 110 -15.32 16.58 72.27
C CYS A 110 -14.92 17.88 71.58
N GLN A 111 -14.48 18.90 72.34
CA GLN A 111 -13.98 20.15 71.75
C GLN A 111 -12.71 19.95 70.93
N PHE A 112 -11.80 19.10 71.39
CA PHE A 112 -10.58 18.75 70.66
C PHE A 112 -10.91 18.06 69.33
N ARG A 113 -11.73 17.01 69.38
CA ARG A 113 -12.19 16.30 68.17
C ARG A 113 -12.98 17.21 67.24
N GLN A 114 -13.78 18.14 67.76
CA GLN A 114 -14.50 19.11 66.94
C GLN A 114 -13.55 20.06 66.20
N LYS A 115 -12.49 20.53 66.85
CA LYS A 115 -11.43 21.33 66.20
C LYS A 115 -10.67 20.51 65.15
N GLU A 116 -10.35 19.25 65.44
CA GLU A 116 -9.74 18.36 64.45
C GLU A 116 -10.65 18.17 63.24
N LEU A 117 -11.94 17.91 63.45
CA LEU A 117 -12.94 17.73 62.39
C LEU A 117 -13.08 18.99 61.54
N GLN A 118 -13.08 20.18 62.15
CA GLN A 118 -13.04 21.45 61.43
C GLN A 118 -11.77 21.58 60.58
N SER A 119 -10.60 21.27 61.14
CA SER A 119 -9.33 21.33 60.38
C SER A 119 -9.30 20.33 59.21
N LEU A 120 -9.89 19.15 59.39
CA LEU A 120 -10.02 18.14 58.34
C LEU A 120 -11.05 18.57 57.27
N GLN A 121 -12.15 19.20 57.66
CA GLN A 121 -13.12 19.78 56.73
C GLN A 121 -12.52 20.92 55.91
N ASP A 122 -11.71 21.78 56.52
CA ASP A 122 -11.03 22.87 55.80
C ASP A 122 -10.00 22.30 54.81
N LYS A 123 -9.23 21.29 55.22
CA LYS A 123 -8.33 20.56 54.29
C LYS A 123 -9.09 19.90 53.14
N LEU A 124 -10.25 19.28 53.40
CA LEU A 124 -11.09 18.71 52.34
C LEU A 124 -11.58 19.78 51.37
N LYS A 125 -12.05 20.93 51.87
CA LYS A 125 -12.46 22.05 51.01
C LYS A 125 -11.31 22.60 50.17
N ASP A 126 -10.11 22.64 50.71
CA ASP A 126 -8.94 23.10 49.97
C ASP A 126 -8.53 22.10 48.88
N LEU A 127 -8.58 20.79 49.18
CA LEU A 127 -8.39 19.74 48.18
C LEU A 127 -9.49 19.76 47.11
N GLU A 128 -10.75 19.98 47.46
CA GLU A 128 -11.85 20.13 46.51
C GLU A 128 -11.63 21.32 45.55
N LYS A 129 -11.12 22.45 46.05
CA LYS A 129 -10.76 23.59 45.21
C LYS A 129 -9.57 23.30 44.30
N GLU A 130 -8.58 22.54 44.76
CA GLU A 130 -7.45 22.12 43.93
C GLU A 130 -7.89 21.14 42.83
N MET A 131 -8.78 20.20 43.14
CA MET A 131 -9.39 19.31 42.16
C MET A 131 -10.20 20.07 41.11
N ALA A 132 -10.98 21.08 41.52
CA ALA A 132 -11.73 21.93 40.60
C ALA A 132 -10.83 22.71 39.62
N LYS A 133 -9.62 23.11 40.04
CA LYS A 133 -8.63 23.76 39.16
C LYS A 133 -8.01 22.79 38.15
N LEU A 134 -7.86 21.51 38.52
CA LEU A 134 -7.35 20.46 37.64
C LEU A 134 -8.39 20.00 36.60
N GLN A 135 -9.68 20.20 36.88
CA GLN A 135 -10.79 19.93 35.94
C GLN A 135 -10.99 21.01 34.87
N ASP A 136 -10.23 22.10 34.90
CA ASP A 136 -10.32 23.13 33.88
C ASP A 136 -9.60 22.66 32.60
N ASP A 137 -10.31 21.89 31.78
CA ASP A 137 -9.84 21.30 30.50
C ASP A 137 -9.35 22.34 29.48
N ASP A 138 -9.52 23.63 29.77
CA ASP A 138 -9.22 24.75 28.90
C ASP A 138 -7.98 25.55 29.36
N THR A 139 -6.98 24.83 29.88
CA THR A 139 -5.64 25.39 30.10
C THR A 139 -5.06 25.99 28.80
N PRO A 140 -4.19 27.01 28.90
CA PRO A 140 -3.46 27.52 27.73
C PRO A 140 -2.65 26.42 27.02
N LEU A 141 -2.22 25.39 27.76
CA LEU A 141 -1.52 24.24 27.20
C LEU A 141 -2.44 23.36 26.34
N THR A 142 -3.66 23.03 26.80
CA THR A 142 -4.61 22.24 26.00
C THR A 142 -5.05 22.97 24.74
N ARG A 143 -5.21 24.30 24.79
CA ARG A 143 -5.43 25.12 23.59
C ARG A 143 -4.25 25.06 22.62
N ASN A 144 -3.02 25.17 23.12
CA ASN A 144 -1.82 25.05 22.29
C ASN A 144 -1.71 23.66 21.64
N ILE A 145 -1.97 22.58 22.39
CA ILE A 145 -2.02 21.21 21.87
C ILE A 145 -3.04 21.11 20.72
N ARG A 146 -4.28 21.57 20.92
CA ARG A 146 -5.30 21.60 19.85
C ARG A 146 -4.85 22.39 18.63
N THR A 147 -4.13 23.50 18.79
CA THR A 147 -3.62 24.27 17.63
C THR A 147 -2.52 23.54 16.87
N LEU A 148 -1.64 22.84 17.59
CA LEU A 148 -0.56 22.04 17.00
C LEU A 148 -1.11 20.81 16.28
N GLU A 149 -2.11 20.13 16.86
CA GLU A 149 -2.84 19.03 16.24
C GLU A 149 -3.49 19.49 14.93
N ASN A 150 -4.26 20.58 14.96
CA ASN A 150 -4.87 21.16 13.75
C ASN A 150 -3.83 21.55 12.69
N ARG A 151 -2.63 21.99 13.11
CA ARG A 151 -1.55 22.33 12.18
C ARG A 151 -0.89 21.08 11.60
N LEU A 152 -0.76 20.02 12.40
CA LEU A 152 -0.29 18.71 11.96
C LEU A 152 -1.25 18.09 10.96
N ASP A 153 -2.56 18.09 11.23
CA ASP A 153 -3.59 17.59 10.32
C ASP A 153 -3.56 18.33 8.99
N LYS A 154 -3.43 19.66 9.00
CA LYS A 154 -3.27 20.46 7.78
C LYS A 154 -2.00 20.10 7.02
N ALA A 155 -0.88 19.83 7.71
CA ALA A 155 0.35 19.39 7.08
C ALA A 155 0.21 17.98 6.47
N MET A 156 -0.48 17.07 7.16
CA MET A 156 -0.77 15.72 6.70
C MET A 156 -1.66 15.72 5.45
N ILE A 157 -2.71 16.55 5.41
CA ILE A 157 -3.56 16.71 4.23
C ILE A 157 -2.73 17.19 3.04
N LYS A 158 -1.91 18.23 3.22
CA LYS A 158 -1.03 18.75 2.16
C LYS A 158 0.01 17.72 1.69
N TYR A 159 0.58 16.95 2.60
CA TYR A 159 1.52 15.88 2.27
C TYR A 159 0.85 14.79 1.43
N ASN A 160 -0.34 14.34 1.83
CA ASN A 160 -1.10 13.32 1.09
C ASN A 160 -1.51 13.81 -0.30
N GLU A 161 -1.94 15.07 -0.41
CA GLU A 161 -2.26 15.70 -1.69
C GLU A 161 -1.02 15.78 -2.60
N ALA A 162 0.11 16.29 -2.08
CA ALA A 162 1.38 16.30 -2.80
C ALA A 162 1.82 14.90 -3.21
N GLN A 163 1.61 13.89 -2.37
CA GLN A 163 1.93 12.50 -2.68
C GLN A 163 1.02 11.95 -3.80
N SER A 164 -0.27 12.29 -3.81
CA SER A 164 -1.18 11.91 -4.91
C SER A 164 -0.78 12.57 -6.23
N ILE A 165 -0.41 13.85 -6.21
CA ILE A 165 0.08 14.59 -7.38
C ILE A 165 1.40 14.00 -7.87
N ARG A 166 2.32 13.63 -6.96
CA ARG A 166 3.56 12.96 -7.31
C ARG A 166 3.30 11.62 -8.01
N LYS A 167 2.37 10.81 -7.49
CA LYS A 167 1.98 9.53 -8.10
C LYS A 167 1.41 9.72 -9.52
N THR A 168 0.59 10.74 -9.76
CA THR A 168 0.06 11.01 -11.10
C THR A 168 1.16 11.46 -12.06
N TYR A 169 2.09 12.33 -11.62
CA TYR A 169 3.25 12.70 -12.43
C TYR A 169 4.18 11.51 -12.72
N GLU A 170 4.40 10.61 -11.76
CA GLU A 170 5.16 9.37 -11.99
C GLU A 170 4.51 8.50 -13.07
N GLN A 171 3.18 8.37 -13.07
CA GLN A 171 2.44 7.65 -14.10
C GLN A 171 2.56 8.32 -15.47
N ILE A 172 2.44 9.66 -15.53
CA ILE A 172 2.61 10.44 -16.77
C ILE A 172 4.02 10.22 -17.32
N VAL A 173 5.06 10.33 -16.49
CA VAL A 173 6.46 10.11 -16.90
C VAL A 173 6.67 8.68 -17.40
N LYS A 174 6.09 7.67 -16.72
CA LYS A 174 6.18 6.28 -17.17
C LYS A 174 5.56 6.10 -18.56
N ARG A 175 4.35 6.64 -18.76
CA ARG A 175 3.68 6.60 -20.06
C ARG A 175 4.47 7.32 -21.16
N LEU A 176 5.01 8.50 -20.88
CA LEU A 176 5.84 9.24 -21.83
C LEU A 176 7.13 8.49 -22.20
N LYS A 177 7.72 7.75 -21.26
CA LYS A 177 8.88 6.88 -21.54
C LYS A 177 8.49 5.70 -22.44
N GLU A 178 7.34 5.07 -22.19
CA GLU A 178 6.81 4.00 -23.04
C GLU A 178 6.50 4.52 -24.46
N GLU A 179 5.85 5.69 -24.57
CA GLU A 179 5.55 6.36 -25.85
C GLU A 179 6.84 6.74 -26.60
N ARG A 180 7.88 7.22 -25.89
CA ARG A 180 9.19 7.51 -26.48
C ARG A 180 9.80 6.27 -27.16
N ILE A 181 9.76 5.12 -26.50
CA ILE A 181 10.25 3.85 -27.09
C ILE A 181 9.41 3.48 -28.32
N GLY A 182 8.09 3.71 -28.27
CA GLY A 182 7.20 3.55 -29.43
C GLY A 182 7.61 4.41 -30.62
N PHE A 183 7.93 5.68 -30.39
CA PHE A 183 8.40 6.59 -31.44
C PHE A 183 9.76 6.19 -32.00
N ASP A 184 10.71 5.76 -31.17
CA ASP A 184 12.02 5.28 -31.64
C ASP A 184 11.85 4.06 -32.58
N ASN A 185 10.93 3.15 -32.27
CA ASN A 185 10.62 2.00 -33.13
C ASN A 185 9.98 2.42 -34.48
N GLN A 186 9.05 3.38 -34.44
CA GLN A 186 8.43 3.93 -35.66
C GLN A 186 9.46 4.64 -36.53
N LEU A 187 10.34 5.44 -35.92
CA LEU A 187 11.42 6.13 -36.61
C LEU A 187 12.39 5.15 -37.26
N ALA A 188 12.83 4.12 -36.52
CA ALA A 188 13.68 3.07 -37.07
C ALA A 188 13.01 2.27 -38.21
N ALA A 189 11.68 2.12 -38.19
CA ALA A 189 10.94 1.51 -39.29
C ALA A 189 10.91 2.42 -40.52
N ILE A 190 10.64 3.72 -40.34
CA ILE A 190 10.64 4.71 -41.41
C ILE A 190 12.04 4.83 -42.03
N GLU A 191 13.10 4.89 -41.22
CA GLU A 191 14.49 4.92 -41.70
C GLU A 191 14.85 3.69 -42.53
N ARG A 192 14.40 2.50 -42.12
CA ARG A 192 14.58 1.27 -42.91
C ARG A 192 13.87 1.36 -44.26
N THR A 193 12.64 1.89 -44.28
CA THR A 193 11.91 2.07 -45.54
C THR A 193 12.55 3.14 -46.44
N LEU A 194 13.09 4.21 -45.85
CA LEU A 194 13.80 5.25 -46.58
C LEU A 194 15.05 4.68 -47.26
N LYS A 195 15.89 3.96 -46.51
CA LYS A 195 17.09 3.30 -47.06
C LYS A 195 16.77 2.31 -48.18
N ALA A 196 15.68 1.55 -48.04
CA ALA A 196 15.23 0.65 -49.10
C ALA A 196 14.83 1.45 -50.36
N LYS A 197 14.11 2.56 -50.19
CA LYS A 197 13.70 3.43 -51.30
C LYS A 197 14.85 4.19 -51.95
N GLU A 198 15.86 4.59 -51.19
CA GLU A 198 17.09 5.17 -51.71
C GLU A 198 17.83 4.15 -52.59
N LYS A 199 17.92 2.90 -52.14
CA LYS A 199 18.49 1.81 -52.95
C LYS A 199 17.68 1.54 -54.22
N ASP A 200 16.34 1.47 -54.12
CA ASP A 200 15.46 1.32 -55.29
C ASP A 200 15.68 2.47 -56.30
N LEU A 201 15.88 3.70 -55.81
CA LEU A 201 16.16 4.87 -56.64
C LEU A 201 17.52 4.75 -57.34
N GLU A 202 18.56 4.34 -56.62
CA GLU A 202 19.90 4.10 -57.19
C GLU A 202 19.84 3.06 -58.31
N GLU A 203 19.16 1.93 -58.08
CA GLU A 203 18.94 0.89 -59.10
C GLU A 203 18.19 1.44 -60.31
N LEU A 204 17.14 2.25 -60.11
CA LEU A 204 16.38 2.87 -61.19
C LEU A 204 17.20 3.87 -62.00
N VAL A 205 18.09 4.62 -61.35
CA VAL A 205 19.01 5.56 -62.04
C VAL A 205 19.99 4.80 -62.92
N LEU A 206 20.55 3.69 -62.44
CA LEU A 206 21.42 2.82 -63.24
C LEU A 206 20.67 2.25 -64.46
N MET A 207 19.46 1.73 -64.26
CA MET A 207 18.62 1.24 -65.36
C MET A 207 18.30 2.35 -66.38
N SER A 208 18.06 3.57 -65.92
CA SER A 208 17.82 4.73 -66.79
C SER A 208 19.05 5.07 -67.63
N HIS A 209 20.24 5.03 -67.03
CA HIS A 209 21.49 5.23 -67.75
C HIS A 209 21.70 4.14 -68.82
N ASP A 210 21.47 2.87 -68.48
CA ASP A 210 21.58 1.75 -69.42
C ASP A 210 20.57 1.86 -70.57
N ALA A 211 19.33 2.24 -70.27
CA ALA A 211 18.30 2.47 -71.29
C ALA A 211 18.65 3.65 -72.22
N GLN A 212 19.21 4.72 -71.66
CA GLN A 212 19.67 5.87 -72.44
C GLN A 212 20.87 5.49 -73.32
N HIS A 213 21.82 4.70 -72.81
CA HIS A 213 22.94 4.20 -73.59
C HIS A 213 22.46 3.30 -74.75
N ALA A 214 21.58 2.34 -74.48
CA ALA A 214 21.01 1.48 -75.51
C ALA A 214 20.28 2.28 -76.60
N LYS A 215 19.54 3.34 -76.22
CA LYS A 215 18.90 4.26 -77.16
C LYS A 215 19.91 5.04 -78.01
N GLU A 216 21.01 5.51 -77.43
CA GLU A 216 22.07 6.21 -78.16
C GLU A 216 22.78 5.28 -79.15
N VAL A 217 23.07 4.04 -78.75
CA VAL A 217 23.62 3.01 -79.63
C VAL A 217 22.67 2.74 -80.80
N ALA A 218 21.39 2.49 -80.53
CA ALA A 218 20.39 2.24 -81.58
C ALA A 218 20.25 3.43 -82.54
N LYS A 219 20.30 4.67 -82.03
CA LYS A 219 20.31 5.88 -82.89
C LYS A 219 21.56 5.96 -83.75
N ALA A 220 22.73 5.65 -83.19
CA ALA A 220 23.98 5.65 -83.93
C ALA A 220 24.00 4.58 -85.03
N GLU A 221 23.46 3.38 -84.76
CA GLU A 221 23.29 2.31 -85.74
C GLU A 221 22.31 2.71 -86.85
N LEU A 222 21.18 3.31 -86.48
CA LEU A 222 20.20 3.82 -87.44
C LEU A 222 20.82 4.87 -88.36
N LEU A 223 21.57 5.83 -87.83
CA LEU A 223 22.28 6.83 -88.64
C LEU A 223 23.32 6.21 -89.58
N LYS A 224 24.05 5.18 -89.13
CA LYS A 224 25.00 4.44 -89.98
C LYS A 224 24.27 3.73 -91.13
N LEU A 225 23.15 3.06 -90.84
CA LEU A 225 22.32 2.39 -91.84
C LEU A 225 21.70 3.38 -92.83
N GLU A 226 21.20 4.52 -92.36
CA GLU A 226 20.69 5.59 -93.23
C GLU A 226 21.77 6.12 -94.18
N HIS A 227 22.99 6.33 -93.66
CA HIS A 227 24.13 6.75 -94.47
C HIS A 227 24.50 5.71 -95.53
N GLN A 228 24.60 4.43 -95.14
CA GLN A 228 24.85 3.32 -96.07
C GLN A 228 23.77 3.22 -97.16
N LEU A 229 22.50 3.35 -96.79
CA LEU A 229 21.40 3.35 -97.76
C LEU A 229 21.44 4.55 -98.70
N MET A 230 21.83 5.74 -98.23
CA MET A 230 22.03 6.91 -99.10
C MET A 230 23.21 6.70 -100.05
N GLU A 231 24.33 6.15 -99.59
CA GLU A 231 25.47 5.82 -100.43
C GLU A 231 25.11 4.77 -101.49
N GLU A 232 24.43 3.70 -101.12
CA GLU A 232 23.93 2.68 -102.06
C GLU A 232 22.98 3.28 -103.09
N LYS A 233 22.03 4.12 -102.66
CA LYS A 233 21.13 4.83 -103.59
C LYS A 233 21.91 5.69 -104.57
N LYS A 234 22.88 6.46 -104.09
CA LYS A 234 23.75 7.30 -104.93
C LYS A 234 24.59 6.47 -105.90
N GLN A 235 25.13 5.33 -105.46
CA GLN A 235 25.85 4.40 -106.32
C GLN A 235 24.93 3.81 -107.39
N ARG A 236 23.74 3.34 -107.03
CA ARG A 236 22.73 2.83 -107.99
C ARG A 236 22.29 3.89 -108.98
N GLU A 237 22.05 5.12 -108.54
CA GLU A 237 21.71 6.24 -109.42
C GLU A 237 22.84 6.53 -110.41
N LYS A 238 24.09 6.52 -109.96
CA LYS A 238 25.26 6.68 -110.82
C LYS A 238 25.36 5.55 -111.84
N GLU A 239 25.23 4.29 -111.42
CA GLU A 239 25.24 3.14 -112.33
C GLU A 239 24.09 3.20 -113.36
N LEU A 240 22.89 3.60 -112.93
CA LEU A 240 21.75 3.79 -113.83
C LEU A 240 22.00 4.93 -114.81
N ALA A 241 22.61 6.04 -114.37
CA ALA A 241 23.00 7.15 -115.24
C ALA A 241 24.04 6.71 -116.28
N ASP A 242 25.08 5.98 -115.86
CA ASP A 242 26.12 5.45 -116.73
C ASP A 242 25.54 4.47 -117.77
N ARG A 243 24.64 3.56 -117.34
CA ARG A 243 23.94 2.66 -118.26
C ARG A 243 23.03 3.41 -119.24
N ARG A 244 22.29 4.43 -118.78
CA ARG A 244 21.47 5.29 -119.65
C ARG A 244 22.33 6.02 -120.68
N ALA A 245 23.47 6.57 -120.28
CA ALA A 245 24.40 7.23 -121.19
C ALA A 245 24.94 6.26 -122.25
N LEU A 246 25.29 5.03 -121.86
CA LEU A 246 25.78 4.01 -122.79
C LEU A 246 24.69 3.54 -123.78
N VAL A 247 23.45 3.37 -123.31
CA VAL A 247 22.30 3.10 -124.18
C VAL A 247 22.06 4.26 -125.14
N GLN A 248 22.07 5.49 -124.66
CA GLN A 248 21.92 6.70 -125.48
C GLN A 248 22.99 6.76 -126.57
N GLN A 249 24.25 6.53 -126.22
CA GLN A 249 25.37 6.48 -127.16
C GLN A 249 25.19 5.38 -128.22
N LYS A 250 24.70 4.19 -127.84
CA LYS A 250 24.37 3.12 -128.79
C LYS A 250 23.22 3.49 -129.72
N VAL A 251 22.18 4.13 -129.20
CA VAL A 251 21.04 4.61 -130.01
C VAL A 251 21.52 5.66 -131.01
N GLU A 252 22.34 6.62 -130.59
CA GLU A 252 22.92 7.64 -131.48
C GLU A 252 23.83 7.01 -132.55
N MET A 253 24.65 6.02 -132.18
CA MET A 253 25.49 5.29 -133.12
C MET A 253 24.65 4.49 -134.13
N ASN A 254 23.61 3.79 -133.66
CA ASN A 254 22.67 3.08 -134.53
C ASN A 254 21.92 4.02 -135.45
N GLN A 255 21.45 5.18 -134.97
CA GLN A 255 20.82 6.19 -135.82
C GLN A 255 21.79 6.75 -136.87
N ARG A 256 23.07 6.94 -136.54
CA ARG A 256 24.11 7.33 -137.51
C ARG A 256 24.34 6.23 -138.56
N LEU A 257 24.39 4.97 -138.14
CA LEU A 257 24.51 3.82 -139.04
C LEU A 257 23.28 3.69 -139.94
N GLU A 258 22.06 3.82 -139.39
CA GLU A 258 20.82 3.82 -140.16
C GLU A 258 20.77 4.95 -141.17
N LYS A 259 21.20 6.17 -140.81
CA LYS A 259 21.31 7.29 -141.78
C LYS A 259 22.31 6.97 -142.89
N ARG A 260 23.46 6.37 -142.56
CA ARG A 260 24.46 5.95 -143.54
C ARG A 260 23.95 4.83 -144.44
N ASP A 261 23.25 3.86 -143.87
CA ASP A 261 22.67 2.73 -144.60
C ASP A 261 21.47 3.16 -145.44
N LYS A 262 20.69 4.14 -145.00
CA LYS A 262 19.62 4.77 -145.79
C LYS A 262 20.21 5.56 -146.96
N MET A 263 21.29 6.30 -146.75
CA MET A 263 22.05 6.96 -147.82
C MET A 263 22.71 5.95 -148.78
N ARG A 264 23.21 4.80 -148.28
CA ARG A 264 23.68 3.69 -149.12
C ARG A 264 22.55 3.03 -149.89
N ARG A 265 21.38 2.78 -149.29
CA ARG A 265 20.20 2.25 -150.00
C ARG A 265 19.66 3.23 -151.03
N GLU A 266 19.66 4.53 -150.74
CA GLU A 266 19.31 5.57 -151.70
C GLU A 266 20.32 5.64 -152.86
N MET A 267 21.63 5.44 -152.60
CA MET A 267 22.62 5.26 -153.68
C MET A 267 22.46 3.93 -154.44
N GLN A 268 22.10 2.85 -153.75
CA GLN A 268 21.91 1.51 -154.34
C GLN A 268 20.58 1.37 -155.09
N LEU A 269 19.64 2.32 -154.91
CA LEU A 269 18.45 2.48 -155.75
C LEU A 269 18.74 3.25 -157.05
N VAL A 270 19.93 3.86 -157.18
CA VAL A 270 20.38 4.58 -158.39
C VAL A 270 21.38 3.77 -159.22
N GLU A 271 22.06 2.78 -158.62
CA GLU A 271 22.86 1.78 -159.35
C GLU A 271 22.17 0.40 -159.26
N GLY A 272 21.45 0.06 -160.32
CA GLY A 272 20.76 -1.21 -160.44
C GLY A 272 21.66 -2.42 -160.63
N GLY A 273 21.00 -3.58 -160.62
CA GLY A 273 21.34 -4.68 -161.52
C GLY A 273 22.20 -5.80 -160.94
N GLU A 274 21.53 -6.94 -160.73
CA GLU A 274 21.98 -8.28 -161.13
C GLU A 274 23.31 -8.83 -160.58
N GLN A 275 23.20 -9.89 -159.78
CA GLN A 275 23.51 -11.24 -160.29
C GLN A 275 23.08 -12.34 -159.32
N ALA A 276 22.44 -13.35 -159.90
CA ALA A 276 22.03 -14.58 -159.26
C ALA A 276 23.05 -15.70 -159.51
N ASP A 277 23.22 -16.54 -158.49
CA ASP A 277 23.39 -18.00 -158.52
C ASP A 277 24.72 -18.60 -159.08
N PRO A 278 25.02 -19.92 -158.94
CA PRO A 278 24.61 -20.97 -158.00
C PRO A 278 25.81 -21.77 -157.42
N SER A 279 25.67 -22.43 -156.26
CA SER A 279 26.46 -23.65 -155.94
C SER A 279 25.96 -24.35 -154.67
N GLU A 280 24.79 -24.97 -154.79
CA GLU A 280 24.41 -26.13 -153.99
C GLU A 280 25.20 -27.36 -154.47
N SER A 281 26.17 -27.86 -153.68
CA SER A 281 26.49 -29.30 -153.72
C SER A 281 27.36 -29.79 -152.56
N ASN A 282 28.25 -28.97 -152.01
CA ASN A 282 29.17 -29.44 -150.94
C ASN A 282 28.70 -29.16 -149.51
N MET A 283 27.49 -28.60 -149.34
CA MET A 283 26.91 -28.29 -148.02
C MET A 283 26.38 -29.54 -147.29
N LYS A 284 26.01 -30.63 -147.99
CA LYS A 284 25.29 -31.76 -147.36
C LYS A 284 26.16 -32.77 -146.60
N LYS A 285 27.46 -32.89 -146.89
CA LYS A 285 28.36 -33.81 -146.16
C LYS A 285 28.96 -33.19 -144.90
N THR A 286 29.22 -31.88 -144.92
CA THR A 286 29.70 -31.15 -143.74
C THR A 286 28.59 -30.99 -142.70
N LEU A 287 27.35 -30.72 -143.14
CA LEU A 287 26.17 -30.66 -142.25
C LEU A 287 25.88 -31.97 -141.52
N PHE A 288 26.13 -33.13 -142.14
CA PHE A 288 25.86 -34.43 -141.50
C PHE A 288 26.89 -34.77 -140.41
N SER A 289 28.16 -34.43 -140.60
CA SER A 289 29.19 -34.61 -139.55
C SER A 289 29.05 -33.59 -138.42
N THR A 290 28.65 -32.36 -138.73
CA THR A 290 28.32 -31.33 -137.73
C THR A 290 27.04 -31.67 -136.99
N ALA A 291 26.02 -32.25 -137.65
CA ALA A 291 24.80 -32.73 -137.00
C ALA A 291 25.05 -33.94 -136.09
N PHE A 292 25.96 -34.85 -136.45
CA PHE A 292 26.30 -36.00 -135.62
C PHE A 292 27.16 -35.63 -134.40
N HIS A 293 28.13 -34.72 -134.57
CA HIS A 293 28.86 -34.14 -133.43
C HIS A 293 27.97 -33.22 -132.58
N SER A 294 27.02 -32.52 -133.17
CA SER A 294 26.00 -31.75 -132.45
C SER A 294 25.10 -32.67 -131.64
N ALA A 295 24.63 -33.79 -132.20
CA ALA A 295 23.77 -34.76 -131.48
C ALA A 295 24.49 -35.46 -130.32
N LEU A 296 25.80 -35.76 -130.45
CA LEU A 296 26.58 -36.34 -129.36
C LEU A 296 26.89 -35.31 -128.26
N ASN A 297 27.20 -34.07 -128.64
CA ASN A 297 27.33 -32.96 -127.68
C ASN A 297 25.99 -32.58 -127.05
N GLU A 298 24.88 -32.72 -127.77
CA GLU A 298 23.52 -32.45 -127.30
C GLU A 298 23.08 -33.52 -126.30
N HIS A 299 23.46 -34.79 -126.48
CA HIS A 299 23.22 -35.83 -125.46
C HIS A 299 24.07 -35.61 -124.19
N VAL A 300 25.33 -35.19 -124.32
CA VAL A 300 26.19 -34.85 -123.17
C VAL A 300 25.72 -33.56 -122.49
N LEU A 301 25.32 -32.55 -123.26
CA LEU A 301 24.68 -31.34 -122.73
C LEU A 301 23.36 -31.68 -122.08
N GLU A 302 22.54 -32.56 -122.64
CA GLU A 302 21.27 -32.97 -122.04
C GLU A 302 21.47 -33.69 -120.71
N GLU A 303 22.48 -34.54 -120.58
CA GLU A 303 22.80 -35.16 -119.29
C GLU A 303 23.30 -34.15 -118.26
N GLU A 304 24.16 -33.22 -118.66
CA GLU A 304 24.61 -32.12 -117.79
C GLU A 304 23.45 -31.16 -117.47
N GLN A 305 22.55 -30.90 -118.41
CA GLN A 305 21.36 -30.07 -118.22
C GLN A 305 20.36 -30.77 -117.29
N LYS A 306 20.18 -32.09 -117.40
CA LYS A 306 19.35 -32.89 -116.48
C LYS A 306 19.92 -32.87 -115.05
N LYS A 307 21.25 -32.89 -114.90
CA LYS A 307 21.92 -32.69 -113.60
C LYS A 307 21.71 -31.27 -113.08
N ILE A 308 21.86 -30.25 -113.92
CA ILE A 308 21.62 -28.85 -113.55
C ILE A 308 20.15 -28.65 -113.15
N THR A 309 19.17 -29.19 -113.88
CA THR A 309 17.75 -29.07 -113.53
C THR A 309 17.42 -29.81 -112.24
N THR A 310 18.02 -30.97 -111.99
CA THR A 310 17.82 -31.67 -110.70
C THR A 310 18.45 -30.92 -109.53
N TYR A 311 19.62 -30.31 -109.71
CA TYR A 311 20.19 -29.41 -108.71
C TYR A 311 19.35 -28.14 -108.53
N GLU A 312 18.86 -27.50 -109.59
CA GLU A 312 17.98 -26.33 -109.51
C GLU A 312 16.65 -26.64 -108.82
N GLU A 313 16.04 -27.80 -109.07
CA GLU A 313 14.83 -28.25 -108.37
C GLU A 313 15.10 -28.53 -106.89
N ALA A 314 16.23 -29.16 -106.56
CA ALA A 314 16.64 -29.36 -105.17
C ALA A 314 16.88 -28.01 -104.47
N PHE A 315 17.53 -27.06 -105.15
CA PHE A 315 17.75 -25.72 -104.62
C PHE A 315 16.45 -24.91 -104.49
N ARG A 316 15.49 -25.03 -105.41
CA ARG A 316 14.15 -24.42 -105.23
C ARG A 316 13.44 -24.98 -104.01
N LYS A 317 13.47 -26.29 -103.80
CA LYS A 317 12.88 -26.90 -102.59
C LYS A 317 13.53 -26.37 -101.31
N ILE A 318 14.86 -26.21 -101.30
CA ILE A 318 15.58 -25.61 -100.17
C ILE A 318 15.21 -24.14 -100.01
N LYS A 319 15.10 -23.39 -101.11
CA LYS A 319 14.71 -21.98 -101.14
C LYS A 319 13.31 -21.75 -100.58
N ASP A 320 12.36 -22.60 -100.97
CA ASP A 320 10.97 -22.55 -100.50
C ASP A 320 10.86 -22.96 -99.02
N ALA A 321 11.64 -23.95 -98.58
CA ALA A 321 11.66 -24.39 -97.18
C ALA A 321 12.36 -23.41 -96.23
N THR A 322 13.40 -22.70 -96.71
CA THR A 322 14.17 -21.72 -95.92
C THR A 322 13.62 -20.30 -96.03
N GLY A 323 12.85 -19.99 -97.07
CA GLY A 323 12.23 -18.68 -97.30
C GLY A 323 13.20 -17.59 -97.73
N VAL A 324 14.38 -17.95 -98.25
CA VAL A 324 15.50 -17.03 -98.50
C VAL A 324 15.70 -16.79 -100.01
N SER A 325 15.99 -15.56 -100.42
CA SER A 325 16.03 -15.17 -101.85
C SER A 325 17.34 -15.53 -102.56
N ASP A 326 18.44 -15.52 -101.82
CA ASP A 326 19.82 -15.62 -102.33
C ASP A 326 20.50 -16.90 -101.84
N VAL A 327 21.24 -17.56 -102.73
CA VAL A 327 21.94 -18.82 -102.49
C VAL A 327 23.04 -18.63 -101.43
N ASN A 328 23.73 -17.50 -101.44
CA ASN A 328 24.75 -17.19 -100.44
C ASN A 328 24.15 -17.02 -99.04
N GLU A 329 22.94 -16.49 -98.95
CA GLU A 329 22.24 -16.30 -97.68
C GLU A 329 21.76 -17.65 -97.11
N VAL A 330 21.39 -18.62 -97.97
CA VAL A 330 21.13 -20.02 -97.55
C VAL A 330 22.40 -20.65 -96.98
N ILE A 331 23.56 -20.49 -97.64
CA ILE A 331 24.83 -21.06 -97.17
C ILE A 331 25.25 -20.43 -95.85
N GLN A 332 25.16 -19.10 -95.70
CA GLN A 332 25.45 -18.44 -94.43
C GLN A 332 24.51 -18.87 -93.31
N LYS A 333 23.20 -18.98 -93.56
CA LYS A 333 22.26 -19.49 -92.56
C LYS A 333 22.56 -20.93 -92.20
N PHE A 334 22.93 -21.77 -93.14
CA PHE A 334 23.31 -23.17 -92.86
C PHE A 334 24.58 -23.26 -92.00
N LEU A 335 25.59 -22.44 -92.29
CA LEU A 335 26.83 -22.39 -91.51
C LEU A 335 26.62 -21.82 -90.10
N THR A 336 25.79 -20.78 -89.97
CA THR A 336 25.47 -20.15 -88.67
C THR A 336 24.39 -20.90 -87.90
N GLN A 337 23.64 -21.81 -88.53
CA GLN A 337 22.62 -22.63 -87.87
C GLN A 337 23.24 -23.57 -86.83
N ASP A 338 24.40 -24.18 -87.13
CA ASP A 338 25.08 -25.04 -86.16
C ASP A 338 25.61 -24.25 -84.97
N GLU A 339 26.15 -23.04 -85.20
CA GLU A 339 26.60 -22.15 -84.11
C GLU A 339 25.44 -21.65 -83.25
N THR A 340 24.34 -21.21 -83.88
CA THR A 340 23.14 -20.76 -83.17
C THR A 340 22.46 -21.91 -82.42
N HIS A 341 22.40 -23.10 -83.01
CA HIS A 341 21.92 -24.31 -82.34
C HIS A 341 22.81 -24.68 -81.15
N SER A 342 24.14 -24.67 -81.31
CA SER A 342 25.10 -24.92 -80.22
C SER A 342 24.90 -23.91 -79.09
N ASN A 343 24.78 -22.63 -79.40
CA ASN A 343 24.55 -21.58 -78.41
C ASN A 343 23.20 -21.76 -77.68
N LEU A 344 22.13 -22.11 -78.41
CA LEU A 344 20.82 -22.42 -77.81
C LEU A 344 20.90 -23.63 -76.88
N VAL A 345 21.63 -24.67 -77.25
CA VAL A 345 21.83 -25.86 -76.40
C VAL A 345 22.59 -25.48 -75.13
N VAL A 346 23.63 -24.65 -75.23
CA VAL A 346 24.38 -24.15 -74.07
C VAL A 346 23.48 -23.31 -73.17
N MET A 347 22.73 -22.35 -73.72
CA MET A 347 21.79 -21.52 -72.95
C MET A 347 20.69 -22.36 -72.29
N THR A 348 20.18 -23.38 -72.98
CA THR A 348 19.17 -24.30 -72.43
C THR A 348 19.77 -25.10 -71.26
N LYS A 349 21.02 -25.56 -71.38
CA LYS A 349 21.72 -26.27 -70.33
C LYS A 349 22.01 -25.38 -69.11
N GLU A 350 22.41 -24.13 -69.33
CA GLU A 350 22.62 -23.15 -68.26
C GLU A 350 21.32 -22.77 -67.56
N ALA A 351 20.23 -22.57 -68.33
CA ALA A 351 18.91 -22.30 -67.78
C ALA A 351 18.41 -23.50 -66.95
N GLN A 352 18.60 -24.73 -67.44
CA GLN A 352 18.25 -25.94 -66.71
C GLN A 352 19.06 -26.07 -65.40
N ALA A 353 20.38 -25.84 -65.45
CA ALA A 353 21.21 -25.86 -64.25
C ALA A 353 20.79 -24.80 -63.22
N ARG A 354 20.38 -23.61 -63.68
CA ARG A 354 19.86 -22.54 -62.82
C ARG A 354 18.50 -22.91 -62.21
N ILE A 355 17.62 -23.57 -62.96
CA ILE A 355 16.35 -24.10 -62.44
C ILE A 355 16.60 -25.16 -61.36
N ASP A 356 17.54 -26.07 -61.59
CA ASP A 356 17.87 -27.14 -60.64
C ASP A 356 18.45 -26.55 -59.34
N ALA A 357 19.37 -25.58 -59.44
CA ALA A 357 19.92 -24.86 -58.29
C ALA A 357 18.85 -24.12 -57.48
N LEU A 358 17.93 -23.41 -58.14
CA LEU A 358 16.81 -22.72 -57.49
C LEU A 358 15.82 -23.68 -56.84
N ASN A 359 15.58 -24.85 -57.46
CA ASN A 359 14.75 -25.90 -56.87
C ASN A 359 15.38 -26.50 -55.61
N GLU A 360 16.71 -26.67 -55.59
CA GLU A 360 17.43 -27.15 -54.43
C GLU A 360 17.45 -26.10 -53.30
N GLU A 361 17.67 -24.83 -53.61
CA GLU A 361 17.56 -23.74 -52.63
C GLU A 361 16.14 -23.65 -52.06
N LYS A 362 15.11 -23.79 -52.91
CA LYS A 362 13.71 -23.85 -52.49
C LYS A 362 13.43 -25.06 -51.59
N ALA A 363 14.02 -26.22 -51.87
CA ALA A 363 13.89 -27.42 -51.05
C ALA A 363 14.55 -27.21 -49.68
N GLN A 364 15.76 -26.64 -49.63
CA GLN A 364 16.45 -26.30 -48.38
C GLN A 364 15.69 -25.25 -47.56
N ALA A 365 15.16 -24.21 -48.21
CA ALA A 365 14.35 -23.20 -47.55
C ALA A 365 13.05 -23.79 -47.01
N LYS A 366 12.38 -24.68 -47.75
CA LYS A 366 11.21 -25.43 -47.25
C LYS A 366 11.56 -26.31 -46.06
N ALA A 367 12.68 -27.05 -46.11
CA ALA A 367 13.13 -27.88 -45.02
C ALA A 367 13.41 -27.06 -43.75
N LYS A 368 14.08 -25.90 -43.87
CA LYS A 368 14.28 -24.95 -42.76
C LYS A 368 12.95 -24.40 -42.22
N VAL A 369 11.99 -24.10 -43.10
CA VAL A 369 10.66 -23.63 -42.69
C VAL A 369 9.89 -24.74 -41.98
N GLU A 370 9.96 -25.99 -42.44
CA GLU A 370 9.37 -27.12 -41.73
C GLU A 370 10.07 -27.36 -40.40
N GLU A 371 11.39 -27.33 -40.35
CA GLU A 371 12.17 -27.40 -39.11
C GLU A 371 11.75 -26.31 -38.14
N ILE A 372 11.56 -25.06 -38.58
CA ILE A 372 11.09 -23.96 -37.72
C ILE A 372 9.62 -24.14 -37.33
N LYS A 373 8.75 -24.58 -38.24
CA LYS A 373 7.32 -24.81 -37.94
C LYS A 373 7.12 -25.94 -36.95
N TYR A 374 7.91 -27.02 -37.07
CA TYR A 374 7.82 -28.19 -36.21
C TYR A 374 8.71 -28.10 -34.96
N SER A 375 9.79 -27.32 -34.95
CA SER A 375 10.59 -27.02 -33.75
C SER A 375 10.06 -25.83 -32.94
N GLY A 376 9.43 -24.84 -33.58
CA GLY A 376 8.93 -23.61 -32.94
C GLY A 376 7.51 -23.69 -32.39
N THR A 377 6.73 -24.70 -32.78
CA THR A 377 5.31 -24.80 -32.39
C THR A 377 4.80 -26.23 -32.13
N GLY A 378 5.63 -27.25 -32.35
CA GLY A 378 5.18 -28.65 -32.39
C GLY A 378 5.75 -29.59 -31.32
N SER A 379 6.69 -29.15 -30.49
CA SER A 379 7.18 -30.02 -29.42
C SER A 379 6.27 -29.92 -28.20
N LEU A 380 5.50 -31.00 -27.94
CA LEU A 380 4.75 -31.25 -26.70
C LEU A 380 5.60 -31.04 -25.42
N GLY A 381 6.94 -30.98 -25.54
CA GLY A 381 7.84 -30.58 -24.45
C GLY A 381 7.77 -29.10 -24.10
N SER A 382 7.65 -28.18 -25.07
CA SER A 382 7.70 -26.73 -24.78
C SER A 382 6.48 -26.24 -24.02
N ARG A 383 5.29 -26.79 -24.31
CA ARG A 383 4.07 -26.43 -23.56
C ARG A 383 4.06 -27.04 -22.17
N ARG A 384 4.53 -28.28 -22.02
CA ARG A 384 4.62 -28.95 -20.72
C ARG A 384 5.65 -28.30 -19.79
N ILE A 385 6.76 -27.81 -20.34
CA ILE A 385 7.76 -27.03 -19.61
C ILE A 385 7.20 -25.66 -19.21
N VAL A 386 6.43 -25.01 -20.09
CA VAL A 386 5.73 -23.77 -19.75
C VAL A 386 4.69 -24.01 -18.65
N ASP A 387 3.87 -25.05 -18.77
CA ASP A 387 2.89 -25.42 -17.75
C ASP A 387 3.57 -25.79 -16.40
N GLU A 388 4.73 -26.44 -16.42
CA GLU A 388 5.55 -26.69 -15.22
C GLU A 388 6.10 -25.40 -14.62
N PHE A 389 6.60 -24.47 -15.43
CA PHE A 389 7.06 -23.17 -14.94
C PHE A 389 5.92 -22.31 -14.41
N GLU A 390 4.75 -22.32 -15.06
CA GLU A 390 3.55 -21.65 -14.57
C GLU A 390 3.07 -22.26 -13.25
N SER A 391 3.14 -23.59 -13.12
CA SER A 391 2.83 -24.29 -11.88
C SER A 391 3.81 -23.92 -10.76
N HIS A 392 5.12 -23.94 -11.04
CA HIS A 392 6.17 -23.54 -10.10
C HIS A 392 6.02 -22.06 -9.68
N LEU A 393 5.65 -21.19 -10.62
CA LEU A 393 5.44 -19.77 -10.36
C LEU A 393 4.20 -19.54 -9.49
N SER A 394 3.10 -20.27 -9.76
CA SER A 394 1.89 -20.27 -8.93
C SER A 394 2.17 -20.77 -7.51
N GLU A 395 2.95 -21.84 -7.37
CA GLU A 395 3.31 -22.41 -6.07
C GLU A 395 4.25 -21.49 -5.28
N ALA A 396 5.23 -20.87 -5.95
CA ALA A 396 6.12 -19.87 -5.36
C ALA A 396 5.36 -18.63 -4.90
N ASN A 397 4.43 -18.12 -5.72
CA ASN A 397 3.55 -17.01 -5.34
C ASN A 397 2.68 -17.36 -4.14
N SER A 398 2.09 -18.55 -4.13
CA SER A 398 1.28 -19.02 -2.98
C SER A 398 2.11 -19.14 -1.70
N LYS A 399 3.36 -19.60 -1.79
CA LYS A 399 4.29 -19.64 -0.64
C LYS A 399 4.68 -18.23 -0.17
N CYS A 400 4.94 -17.32 -1.10
CA CYS A 400 5.23 -15.91 -0.81
C CYS A 400 4.07 -15.25 -0.06
N GLU A 401 2.83 -15.41 -0.54
CA GLU A 401 1.64 -14.82 0.07
C GLU A 401 1.39 -15.36 1.48
N ARG A 402 1.56 -16.68 1.68
CA ARG A 402 1.46 -17.29 3.02
C ARG A 402 2.53 -16.75 3.98
N ASN A 403 3.77 -16.59 3.50
CA ASN A 403 4.86 -16.05 4.32
C ASN A 403 4.63 -14.58 4.65
N LYS A 404 4.12 -13.78 3.71
CA LYS A 404 3.73 -12.40 3.93
C LYS A 404 2.63 -12.28 4.99
N GLN A 405 1.57 -13.10 4.92
CA GLN A 405 0.52 -13.12 5.95
C GLN A 405 1.03 -13.57 7.32
N LYS A 406 1.98 -14.52 7.39
CA LYS A 406 2.63 -14.89 8.64
C LYS A 406 3.46 -13.73 9.19
N TYR A 407 4.24 -13.06 8.35
CA TYR A 407 5.02 -11.89 8.72
C TYR A 407 4.14 -10.76 9.23
N GLU A 408 3.05 -10.41 8.54
CA GLU A 408 2.11 -9.38 8.97
C GLU A 408 1.48 -9.70 10.33
N ARG A 409 1.14 -10.96 10.59
CA ARG A 409 0.65 -11.40 11.91
C ARG A 409 1.71 -11.25 12.99
N ILE A 410 2.93 -11.71 12.74
CA ILE A 410 4.04 -11.62 13.71
C ILE A 410 4.41 -10.15 13.95
N ALA A 411 4.44 -9.31 12.92
CA ALA A 411 4.70 -7.89 13.03
C ALA A 411 3.66 -7.17 13.90
N LYS A 412 2.36 -7.50 13.74
CA LYS A 412 1.31 -6.98 14.64
C LYS A 412 1.52 -7.38 16.09
N ILE A 413 1.87 -8.65 16.34
CA ILE A 413 2.19 -9.12 17.69
C ILE A 413 3.40 -8.37 18.24
N LEU A 414 4.46 -8.20 17.44
CA LEU A 414 5.66 -7.48 17.84
C LEU A 414 5.39 -6.02 18.20
N ILE A 415 4.52 -5.33 17.43
CA ILE A 415 4.09 -3.96 17.73
C ILE A 415 3.36 -3.92 19.07
N ASN A 416 2.40 -4.83 19.30
CA ASN A 416 1.67 -4.89 20.57
C ASN A 416 2.60 -5.19 21.76
N VAL A 417 3.58 -6.08 21.59
CA VAL A 417 4.57 -6.39 22.63
C VAL A 417 5.43 -5.15 22.91
N LYS A 418 5.92 -4.45 21.88
CA LYS A 418 6.68 -3.19 22.08
C LYS A 418 5.89 -2.16 22.88
N SER A 419 4.66 -1.87 22.46
CA SER A 419 3.80 -0.92 23.18
C SER A 419 3.51 -1.37 24.61
N GLY A 420 3.37 -2.68 24.86
CA GLY A 420 3.21 -3.23 26.20
C GLY A 420 4.47 -3.07 27.07
N VAL A 421 5.66 -3.31 26.49
CA VAL A 421 6.96 -3.09 27.16
C VAL A 421 7.19 -1.61 27.42
N GLU A 422 6.80 -0.72 26.50
CA GLU A 422 6.87 0.73 26.64
C GLU A 422 6.04 1.22 27.82
N HIS A 423 4.77 0.80 27.85
CA HIS A 423 3.90 1.10 28.99
C HIS A 423 4.41 0.55 30.32
N LEU A 424 5.06 -0.63 30.31
CA LEU A 424 5.65 -1.19 31.52
C LEU A 424 6.88 -0.39 31.95
N ALA A 425 7.74 0.00 31.02
CA ALA A 425 8.92 0.82 31.25
C ALA A 425 8.55 2.20 31.81
N ASP A 426 7.53 2.87 31.24
CA ASP A 426 7.00 4.15 31.72
C ASP A 426 6.48 4.05 33.15
N LYS A 427 5.72 2.99 33.47
CA LYS A 427 5.19 2.78 34.84
C LYS A 427 6.28 2.50 35.86
N LEU A 428 7.40 1.92 35.44
CA LEU A 428 8.54 1.57 36.28
C LEU A 428 9.66 2.63 36.22
N GLU A 429 9.46 3.74 35.50
CA GLU A 429 10.38 4.88 35.44
C GLU A 429 10.79 5.42 36.83
N PRO A 430 9.89 5.53 37.83
CA PRO A 430 10.23 6.06 39.15
C PRO A 430 11.19 5.17 39.97
N ILE A 431 11.38 3.91 39.56
CA ILE A 431 12.18 2.93 40.30
C ILE A 431 13.61 2.95 39.75
N GLN A 432 14.54 3.42 40.57
CA GLN A 432 15.95 3.51 40.20
C GLN A 432 16.65 2.17 40.44
N VAL A 433 17.29 1.66 39.38
CA VAL A 433 18.19 0.49 39.38
C VAL A 433 19.52 0.96 38.80
N ASP A 434 20.64 0.40 39.28
CA ASP A 434 22.01 0.76 38.88
C ASP A 434 22.39 0.29 37.45
N GLN A 435 21.41 0.22 36.54
CA GLN A 435 21.61 -0.14 35.12
C GLN A 435 21.34 1.07 34.22
N GLU A 436 22.17 1.26 33.19
CA GLU A 436 22.02 2.34 32.22
C GLU A 436 20.69 2.21 31.45
N ALA A 437 19.96 3.31 31.30
CA ALA A 437 18.68 3.33 30.61
C ALA A 437 18.88 3.03 29.11
N VAL A 438 18.33 1.91 28.63
CA VAL A 438 18.40 1.51 27.23
C VAL A 438 17.21 2.11 26.47
N VAL A 439 17.49 2.75 25.33
CA VAL A 439 16.47 3.38 24.48
C VAL A 439 15.73 2.30 23.66
N MET A 440 14.40 2.29 23.77
CA MET A 440 13.55 1.32 23.08
C MET A 440 13.68 1.43 21.55
N THR A 441 14.21 0.37 20.94
CA THR A 441 14.35 0.20 19.48
C THR A 441 14.04 -1.26 19.10
N ASP A 442 13.85 -1.53 17.81
CA ASP A 442 13.49 -2.85 17.27
C ASP A 442 14.40 -4.01 17.71
N SER A 443 15.67 -3.72 18.00
CA SER A 443 16.67 -4.68 18.47
C SER A 443 16.80 -4.77 20.00
N THR A 444 16.30 -3.77 20.75
CA THR A 444 16.55 -3.63 22.20
C THR A 444 15.31 -3.87 23.06
N VAL A 445 14.15 -4.23 22.45
CA VAL A 445 12.89 -4.53 23.17
C VAL A 445 13.09 -5.56 24.29
N VAL A 446 13.93 -6.57 24.04
CA VAL A 446 14.23 -7.63 25.01
C VAL A 446 15.09 -7.10 26.17
N GLU A 447 16.02 -6.20 25.88
CA GLU A 447 16.89 -5.57 26.89
C GLU A 447 16.08 -4.63 27.79
N VAL A 448 15.16 -3.83 27.22
CA VAL A 448 14.23 -2.99 27.99
C VAL A 448 13.29 -3.83 28.86
N LEU A 449 12.78 -4.96 28.35
CA LEU A 449 11.97 -5.87 29.14
C LEU A 449 12.75 -6.49 30.31
N ALA A 450 14.02 -6.86 30.11
CA ALA A 450 14.89 -7.36 31.19
C ALA A 450 15.18 -6.29 32.25
N GLN A 451 15.28 -5.01 31.86
CA GLN A 451 15.37 -3.90 32.81
C GLN A 451 14.09 -3.70 33.62
N CYS A 452 12.91 -3.82 32.97
CA CYS A 452 11.62 -3.82 33.67
C CYS A 452 11.52 -4.97 34.68
N GLU A 453 12.00 -6.17 34.33
CA GLU A 453 12.06 -7.31 35.25
C GLU A 453 12.95 -7.02 36.46
N ALA A 454 14.16 -6.48 36.26
CA ALA A 454 15.06 -6.12 37.36
C ALA A 454 14.47 -5.04 38.29
N LYS A 455 13.77 -4.06 37.72
CA LYS A 455 13.03 -3.02 38.48
C LYS A 455 11.90 -3.61 39.31
N LEU A 456 11.14 -4.57 38.75
CA LEU A 456 10.07 -5.26 39.46
C LEU A 456 10.60 -6.15 40.58
N MET A 457 11.69 -6.88 40.36
CA MET A 457 12.33 -7.72 41.39
C MET A 457 12.76 -6.88 42.60
N ARG A 458 13.36 -5.71 42.37
CA ARG A 458 13.72 -4.76 43.44
C ARG A 458 12.52 -4.17 44.19
N LEU A 459 11.33 -4.20 43.58
CA LEU A 459 10.08 -3.77 44.21
C LEU A 459 9.46 -4.86 45.09
N MET A 460 9.82 -6.13 44.84
CA MET A 460 9.34 -7.29 45.60
C MET A 460 10.26 -7.64 46.78
N ASP A 461 11.55 -7.32 46.68
CA ASP A 461 12.51 -7.29 47.80
C ASP A 461 12.26 -6.06 48.69
#